data_AF-A0A9P3GJH5-F1
#
_entry.id   AF-A0A9P3GJH5-F1
#
_cell.length_a   1.000
_cell.length_b   1.000
_cell.length_c   1.000
_cell.angle_alpha   90.00
_cell.angle_beta   90.00
_cell.angle_gamma   90.00
#
_symmetry.space_group_name_H-M   'P 1'
#
loop_
_entity.id
_entity.type
_entity.pdbx_description
1 polymer ?
#
loop_
_entity_poly.entity_id
_entity_poly.type
_entity_poly.pdbx_seq_one_letter_code
_entity_poly.pdbx_strand_id
1 'polypeptide(L)'
;MSSHIPLPPTGQYVQSVRDSCRSLRERANITIRPEAIRRLLFSPSFTGTFARLRAAHGMALPLAFPSVRAELSVLALLSLLNFASGYRAPLHAATGRGAFDNIRAFVFGLYISSSVGAEGDLLSAAGMQGIGDGKVAELMNVADKVHVDKPTSVPGVTMSELGGPVWEVVQLVTKVMKETGEVLVRNGYEDLGAFVLEALKEGEKARQKSPPGEVDPECDVVIERLVKAIPAFQDMALVDGQPVYCFKKAMLTLHAIALRYKDSPSAAVPVPRTDNLPIFSDNVIPSMLVHLGVIDLSTSTPSMGLREIFPSAGNQEALALLLGAAPTPAEATKGAKKQPPKEGPVLTTEQAFALRAAAVDACELIVQYAHGLSDEELRTENGQELGWMRAITLPELDAWIWAVAKDRADYRGLERFALRNTTYF
;
A
#
# COMPACT_ATOMS: atom_id res chain seq x y z
N MET A 1 -29.23 6.72 -4.53
CA MET A 1 -29.05 6.41 -3.10
C MET A 1 -27.64 5.86 -2.96
N SER A 2 -26.72 6.57 -2.31
CA SER A 2 -25.37 6.07 -2.06
C SER A 2 -25.49 4.91 -1.07
N SER A 3 -25.15 3.68 -1.49
CA SER A 3 -25.13 2.53 -0.61
C SER A 3 -23.99 2.70 0.39
N HIS A 4 -24.32 3.15 1.59
CA HIS A 4 -23.35 3.26 2.69
C HIS A 4 -22.78 1.87 2.98
N ILE A 5 -21.46 1.72 2.86
CA ILE A 5 -20.78 0.46 3.16
C ILE A 5 -20.71 0.33 4.69
N PRO A 6 -21.22 -0.75 5.30
CA PRO A 6 -21.17 -0.91 6.74
C PRO A 6 -19.73 -1.07 7.21
N LEU A 7 -19.37 -0.39 8.30
CA LEU A 7 -18.09 -0.63 8.97
C LEU A 7 -18.12 -1.98 9.72
N PRO A 8 -16.95 -2.61 9.95
CA PRO A 8 -16.85 -3.79 10.79
C PRO A 8 -17.42 -3.59 12.19
N PRO A 9 -17.84 -4.67 12.87
CA PRO A 9 -18.10 -4.64 14.30
C PRO A 9 -16.87 -4.15 15.09
N THR A 10 -17.13 -3.43 16.19
CA THR A 10 -16.08 -2.95 17.09
C THR A 10 -15.19 -4.11 17.57
N GLY A 11 -13.88 -3.90 17.54
CA GLY A 11 -12.89 -4.93 17.90
C GLY A 11 -12.70 -6.06 16.89
N GLN A 12 -13.26 -5.97 15.67
CA GLN A 12 -13.15 -7.02 14.65
C GLN A 12 -12.59 -6.51 13.31
N TYR A 13 -11.90 -5.38 13.29
CA TYR A 13 -11.40 -4.76 12.06
C TYR A 13 -10.36 -5.62 11.36
N VAL A 14 -9.38 -6.16 12.09
CA VAL A 14 -8.33 -7.01 11.52
C VAL A 14 -8.92 -8.32 11.02
N GLN A 15 -9.79 -8.96 11.82
CA GLN A 15 -10.45 -10.21 11.43
C GLN A 15 -11.39 -10.02 10.24
N SER A 16 -12.12 -8.90 10.19
CA SER A 16 -13.03 -8.59 9.07
C SER A 16 -12.30 -8.40 7.74
N VAL A 17 -11.05 -7.88 7.76
CA VAL A 17 -10.20 -7.86 6.56
C VAL A 17 -9.96 -9.29 6.08
N ARG A 18 -9.50 -10.19 6.95
CA ARG A 18 -9.25 -11.60 6.59
C ARG A 18 -10.48 -12.28 6.02
N ASP A 19 -11.59 -12.22 6.76
CA ASP A 19 -12.79 -12.96 6.41
C ASP A 19 -13.45 -12.43 5.13
N SER A 20 -13.54 -11.10 4.99
CA SER A 20 -14.11 -10.50 3.78
C SER A 20 -13.22 -10.71 2.55
N CYS A 21 -11.90 -10.65 2.70
CA CYS A 21 -10.96 -10.92 1.61
C CYS A 21 -11.00 -12.39 1.16
N ARG A 22 -10.96 -13.34 2.11
CA ARG A 22 -11.11 -14.77 1.81
C ARG A 22 -12.43 -15.06 1.09
N SER A 23 -13.53 -14.56 1.64
CA SER A 23 -14.86 -14.73 1.06
C SER A 23 -14.95 -14.17 -0.36
N LEU A 24 -14.39 -12.98 -0.63
CA LEU A 24 -14.38 -12.43 -1.98
C LEU A 24 -13.52 -13.29 -2.94
N ARG A 25 -12.32 -13.71 -2.52
CA ARG A 25 -11.44 -14.57 -3.33
C ARG A 25 -12.15 -15.87 -3.74
N GLU A 26 -12.87 -16.49 -2.80
CA GLU A 26 -13.67 -17.71 -3.03
C GLU A 26 -14.83 -17.47 -3.99
N ARG A 27 -15.64 -16.43 -3.75
CA ARG A 27 -16.79 -16.09 -4.62
C ARG A 27 -16.35 -15.70 -6.03
N ALA A 28 -15.21 -15.03 -6.17
CA ALA A 28 -14.61 -14.68 -7.46
C ALA A 28 -13.94 -15.87 -8.16
N ASN A 29 -13.91 -17.04 -7.52
CA ASN A 29 -13.27 -18.28 -7.97
C ASN A 29 -11.80 -18.10 -8.38
N ILE A 30 -11.05 -17.29 -7.63
CA ILE A 30 -9.62 -17.09 -7.85
C ILE A 30 -8.86 -18.20 -7.13
N THR A 31 -7.97 -18.89 -7.84
CA THR A 31 -7.30 -20.09 -7.31
C THR A 31 -5.92 -19.75 -6.73
N ILE A 32 -5.62 -20.32 -5.56
CA ILE A 32 -4.29 -20.28 -4.93
C ILE A 32 -3.91 -21.73 -4.59
N ARG A 33 -2.88 -22.26 -5.25
CA ARG A 33 -2.47 -23.67 -5.13
C ARG A 33 -1.29 -23.85 -4.16
N PRO A 34 -1.28 -24.85 -3.26
CA PRO A 34 -0.13 -25.14 -2.40
C PRO A 34 1.17 -25.35 -3.17
N GLU A 35 1.11 -25.98 -4.36
CA GLU A 35 2.28 -26.22 -5.20
C GLU A 35 2.88 -24.91 -5.73
N ALA A 36 2.03 -23.90 -5.97
CA ALA A 36 2.49 -22.57 -6.38
C ALA A 36 3.17 -21.81 -5.25
N ILE A 37 2.62 -21.92 -4.03
CA ILE A 37 3.23 -21.37 -2.81
C ILE A 37 4.59 -22.01 -2.57
N ARG A 38 4.65 -23.35 -2.59
CA ARG A 38 5.91 -24.11 -2.44
C ARG A 38 6.94 -23.66 -3.49
N ARG A 39 6.53 -23.59 -4.75
CA ARG A 39 7.42 -23.16 -5.84
C ARG A 39 7.98 -21.76 -5.61
N LEU A 40 7.20 -20.82 -5.07
CA LEU A 40 7.67 -19.48 -4.71
C LEU A 40 8.64 -19.53 -3.53
N LEU A 41 8.27 -20.17 -2.41
CA LEU A 41 9.09 -20.17 -1.19
C LEU A 41 10.48 -20.78 -1.41
N PHE A 42 10.56 -21.84 -2.22
CA PHE A 42 11.81 -22.52 -2.53
C PHE A 42 12.53 -21.97 -3.77
N SER A 43 12.03 -20.87 -4.36
CA SER A 43 12.68 -20.28 -5.54
C SER A 43 13.99 -19.57 -5.17
N PRO A 44 14.97 -19.52 -6.09
CA PRO A 44 16.14 -18.66 -5.93
C PRO A 44 15.79 -17.18 -5.76
N SER A 45 14.70 -16.72 -6.39
CA SER A 45 14.23 -15.34 -6.25
C SER A 45 13.83 -14.99 -4.81
N PHE A 46 13.19 -15.92 -4.11
CA PHE A 46 12.76 -15.74 -2.72
C PHE A 46 13.91 -15.98 -1.75
N THR A 47 14.46 -17.20 -1.75
CA THR A 47 15.50 -17.62 -0.80
C THR A 47 16.76 -16.75 -0.85
N GLY A 48 17.14 -16.28 -2.05
CA GLY A 48 18.32 -15.43 -2.24
C GLY A 48 18.12 -13.96 -1.85
N THR A 49 16.89 -13.48 -1.64
CA THR A 49 16.63 -12.04 -1.43
C THR A 49 15.81 -11.72 -0.18
N PHE A 50 15.06 -12.67 0.38
CA PHE A 50 14.14 -12.43 1.50
C PHE A 50 14.80 -11.74 2.68
N ALA A 51 15.89 -12.30 3.21
CA ALA A 51 16.57 -11.77 4.40
C ALA A 51 16.99 -10.30 4.27
N ARG A 52 17.41 -9.87 3.06
CA ARG A 52 17.84 -8.49 2.78
C ARG A 52 16.66 -7.54 2.59
N LEU A 53 15.56 -8.02 2.00
CA LEU A 53 14.46 -7.17 1.53
C LEU A 53 13.26 -7.14 2.47
N ARG A 54 13.12 -8.08 3.41
CA ARG A 54 11.98 -8.19 4.35
C ARG A 54 11.78 -7.00 5.29
N ALA A 55 12.77 -6.12 5.41
CA ALA A 55 12.70 -4.90 6.22
C ALA A 55 12.55 -3.62 5.37
N ALA A 56 12.45 -3.73 4.04
CA ALA A 56 12.45 -2.59 3.12
C ALA A 56 11.03 -2.12 2.78
N HIS A 57 10.35 -1.50 3.73
CA HIS A 57 8.96 -1.01 3.58
C HIS A 57 8.84 0.44 3.06
N GLY A 58 9.97 1.14 2.86
CA GLY A 58 9.99 2.49 2.26
C GLY A 58 9.50 3.64 3.14
N MET A 59 9.15 3.39 4.41
CA MET A 59 8.65 4.42 5.35
C MET A 59 9.75 4.98 6.27
N ALA A 60 11.01 4.58 6.10
CA ALA A 60 12.11 5.13 6.88
C ALA A 60 12.34 6.61 6.54
N LEU A 61 12.44 7.46 7.55
CA LEU A 61 12.60 8.91 7.42
C LEU A 61 13.96 9.33 8.01
N PRO A 62 14.89 9.89 7.21
CA PRO A 62 16.19 10.36 7.70
C PRO A 62 16.10 11.79 8.27
N LEU A 63 15.07 12.05 9.09
CA LEU A 63 14.78 13.39 9.61
C LEU A 63 14.83 13.40 11.14
N ALA A 64 15.31 14.51 11.69
CA ALA A 64 15.14 14.82 13.11
C ALA A 64 13.84 15.62 13.27
N PHE A 65 12.92 15.11 14.09
CA PHE A 65 11.64 15.75 14.34
C PHE A 65 11.67 16.57 15.63
N PRO A 66 11.01 17.75 15.66
CA PRO A 66 10.99 18.61 16.85
C PRO A 66 10.17 18.01 18.00
N SER A 67 9.27 17.07 17.71
CA SER A 67 8.50 16.35 18.70
C SER A 67 8.01 15.00 18.17
N VAL A 68 7.62 14.11 19.07
CA VAL A 68 6.93 12.85 18.75
C VAL A 68 5.67 13.09 17.92
N ARG A 69 4.89 14.12 18.25
CA ARG A 69 3.67 14.46 17.50
C ARG A 69 3.98 14.84 16.06
N ALA A 70 5.00 15.65 15.83
CA ALA A 70 5.42 16.02 14.47
C ALA A 70 5.85 14.79 13.65
N GLU A 71 6.59 13.87 14.26
CA GLU A 71 6.99 12.61 13.62
C GLU A 71 5.79 11.72 13.28
N LEU A 72 4.86 11.54 14.23
CA LEU A 72 3.63 10.78 14.02
C LEU A 72 2.75 11.41 12.94
N SER A 73 2.62 12.74 12.90
CA SER A 73 1.90 13.46 11.84
C SER A 73 2.47 13.12 10.46
N VAL A 74 3.79 13.14 10.30
CA VAL A 74 4.45 12.85 9.01
C VAL A 74 4.30 11.38 8.62
N LEU A 75 4.50 10.44 9.56
CA LEU A 75 4.33 9.00 9.28
C LEU A 75 2.90 8.64 8.91
N ALA A 76 1.93 9.17 9.67
CA ALA A 76 0.51 8.94 9.42
C ALA A 76 0.07 9.58 8.10
N LEU A 77 0.54 10.79 7.79
CA LEU A 77 0.20 11.46 6.54
C LEU A 77 0.81 10.74 5.33
N LEU A 78 2.05 10.26 5.44
CA LEU A 78 2.70 9.47 4.40
C LEU A 78 1.91 8.19 4.09
N SER A 79 1.36 7.54 5.13
CA SER A 79 0.53 6.35 4.98
C SER A 79 -0.86 6.68 4.45
N LEU A 80 -1.50 7.74 4.94
CA LEU A 80 -2.83 8.21 4.55
C LEU A 80 -2.88 8.63 3.07
N LEU A 81 -1.82 9.25 2.58
CA LEU A 81 -1.68 9.66 1.18
C LEU A 81 -1.07 8.56 0.30
N ASN A 82 -0.85 7.35 0.83
CA ASN A 82 -0.28 6.25 0.07
C ASN A 82 -1.30 5.61 -0.89
N PHE A 83 -1.78 6.41 -1.85
CA PHE A 83 -2.63 6.02 -2.96
C PHE A 83 -2.06 6.53 -4.30
N ALA A 84 -2.90 6.62 -5.34
CA ALA A 84 -2.56 7.08 -6.69
C ALA A 84 -1.65 6.13 -7.48
N SER A 85 -1.59 4.86 -7.05
CA SER A 85 -0.86 3.80 -7.75
C SER A 85 -1.35 3.57 -9.19
N GLY A 86 -2.63 3.81 -9.48
CA GLY A 86 -3.20 3.82 -10.84
C GLY A 86 -2.78 4.99 -11.73
N TYR A 87 -2.03 5.94 -11.18
CA TYR A 87 -1.43 7.08 -11.89
C TYR A 87 0.09 6.95 -12.01
N ARG A 88 0.66 5.76 -11.79
CA ARG A 88 2.11 5.54 -11.83
C ARG A 88 2.74 5.99 -13.15
N ALA A 89 2.16 5.62 -14.29
CA ALA A 89 2.67 5.99 -15.62
C ALA A 89 2.65 7.51 -15.86
N PRO A 90 1.51 8.22 -15.70
CA PRO A 90 1.50 9.67 -15.88
C PRO A 90 2.39 10.42 -14.87
N LEU A 91 2.44 9.98 -13.61
CA LEU A 91 3.34 10.57 -12.61
C LEU A 91 4.82 10.36 -12.98
N HIS A 92 5.18 9.18 -13.48
CA HIS A 92 6.54 8.92 -13.92
C HIS A 92 6.90 9.73 -15.17
N ALA A 93 5.95 9.94 -16.10
CA ALA A 93 6.16 10.81 -17.25
C ALA A 93 6.34 12.28 -16.82
N ALA A 94 5.61 12.74 -15.81
CA ALA A 94 5.66 14.12 -15.31
C ALA A 94 6.91 14.41 -14.47
N THR A 95 7.31 13.50 -13.56
CA THR A 95 8.33 13.79 -12.53
C THR A 95 9.51 12.80 -12.52
N GLY A 96 9.47 11.75 -13.34
CA GLY A 96 10.48 10.68 -13.31
C GLY A 96 10.42 9.78 -12.08
N ARG A 97 9.33 9.85 -11.29
CA ARG A 97 9.16 9.13 -10.01
C ARG A 97 7.92 8.25 -10.05
N GLY A 98 7.93 7.15 -9.29
CA GLY A 98 6.73 6.33 -9.08
C GLY A 98 5.70 7.04 -8.19
N ALA A 99 4.49 6.49 -8.08
CA ALA A 99 3.40 7.09 -7.29
C ALA A 99 3.81 7.38 -5.84
N PHE A 100 4.30 6.37 -5.10
CA PHE A 100 4.73 6.55 -3.72
C PHE A 100 5.88 7.56 -3.54
N ASP A 101 6.82 7.62 -4.48
CA ASP A 101 7.93 8.59 -4.42
C ASP A 101 7.44 10.03 -4.64
N ASN A 102 6.38 10.24 -5.42
CA ASN A 102 5.73 11.55 -5.54
C ASN A 102 5.04 11.94 -4.23
N ILE A 103 4.29 11.01 -3.61
CA ILE A 103 3.64 11.24 -2.30
C ILE A 103 4.69 11.54 -1.22
N ARG A 104 5.78 10.76 -1.17
CA ARG A 104 6.87 10.99 -0.21
C ARG A 104 7.52 12.36 -0.41
N ALA A 105 7.78 12.74 -1.65
CA ALA A 105 8.33 14.06 -1.96
C ALA A 105 7.37 15.19 -1.53
N PHE A 106 6.06 15.02 -1.77
CA PHE A 106 5.04 15.97 -1.34
C PHE A 106 4.99 16.12 0.18
N VAL A 107 4.95 15.01 0.93
CA VAL A 107 4.91 15.03 2.40
C VAL A 107 6.19 15.66 2.99
N PHE A 108 7.36 15.41 2.39
CA PHE A 108 8.58 16.12 2.77
C PHE A 108 8.51 17.61 2.44
N GLY A 109 7.97 17.98 1.28
CA GLY A 109 7.71 19.38 0.92
C GLY A 109 6.83 20.08 1.96
N LEU A 110 5.73 19.44 2.39
CA LEU A 110 4.86 19.94 3.46
C LEU A 110 5.63 20.14 4.76
N TYR A 111 6.39 19.13 5.20
CA TYR A 111 7.14 19.20 6.46
C TYR A 111 8.19 20.32 6.45
N ILE A 112 8.95 20.45 5.37
CA ILE A 112 9.99 21.48 5.23
C ILE A 112 9.35 22.87 5.18
N SER A 113 8.30 23.06 4.38
CA SER A 113 7.59 24.33 4.29
C SER A 113 6.94 24.73 5.61
N SER A 114 6.44 23.77 6.39
CA SER A 114 5.85 24.02 7.72
C SER A 114 6.90 24.34 8.79
N SER A 115 8.13 23.84 8.64
CA SER A 115 9.20 23.99 9.63
C SER A 115 10.06 25.24 9.41
N VAL A 116 10.16 25.73 8.17
CA VAL A 116 11.10 26.80 7.76
C VAL A 116 10.40 27.95 7.02
N GLY A 117 9.18 27.74 6.52
CA GLY A 117 8.48 28.70 5.67
C GLY A 117 7.69 29.77 6.41
N ALA A 118 7.38 30.86 5.71
CA ALA A 118 6.51 31.95 6.19
C ALA A 118 5.01 31.66 6.02
N GLU A 119 4.65 30.53 5.40
CA GLU A 119 3.28 30.20 4.95
C GLU A 119 2.43 29.48 6.02
N GLY A 120 2.92 29.37 7.25
CA GLY A 120 2.25 28.68 8.35
C GLY A 120 2.46 27.16 8.35
N ASP A 121 1.91 26.49 9.36
CA ASP A 121 2.05 25.04 9.53
C ASP A 121 1.02 24.28 8.68
N LEU A 122 1.46 23.77 7.52
CA LEU A 122 0.64 22.99 6.59
C LEU A 122 0.34 21.56 7.10
N LEU A 123 1.03 21.11 8.15
CA LEU A 123 0.78 19.82 8.82
C LEU A 123 -0.17 19.96 10.02
N SER A 124 -0.51 21.18 10.42
CA SER A 124 -1.60 21.43 11.38
C SER A 124 -2.96 21.09 10.77
N ALA A 125 -3.95 20.80 11.62
CA ALA A 125 -5.32 20.54 11.20
C ALA A 125 -5.92 21.69 10.37
N ALA A 126 -5.65 22.94 10.77
CA ALA A 126 -6.08 24.13 10.03
C ALA A 126 -5.33 24.27 8.69
N GLY A 127 -4.02 23.97 8.67
CA GLY A 127 -3.21 23.97 7.45
C GLY A 127 -3.70 22.95 6.43
N MET A 128 -3.99 21.72 6.87
CA MET A 128 -4.57 20.66 6.04
C MET A 128 -5.96 21.05 5.51
N GLN A 129 -6.80 21.65 6.36
CA GLN A 129 -8.13 22.13 5.97
C GLN A 129 -8.06 23.26 4.92
N GLY A 130 -7.06 24.14 5.02
CA GLY A 130 -6.90 25.32 4.18
C GLY A 130 -6.12 25.10 2.87
N ILE A 131 -5.45 23.95 2.69
CA ILE A 131 -4.55 23.75 1.55
C ILE A 131 -5.31 23.79 0.21
N GLY A 132 -4.74 24.48 -0.79
CA GLY A 132 -5.33 24.58 -2.14
C GLY A 132 -4.60 23.75 -3.18
N ASP A 133 -5.28 23.46 -4.30
CA ASP A 133 -4.73 22.67 -5.41
C ASP A 133 -3.40 23.24 -5.96
N GLY A 134 -3.29 24.56 -6.04
CA GLY A 134 -2.06 25.22 -6.50
C GLY A 134 -0.85 24.89 -5.62
N LYS A 135 -1.02 24.93 -4.29
CA LYS A 135 0.05 24.58 -3.34
C LYS A 135 0.37 23.08 -3.39
N VAL A 136 -0.64 22.23 -3.57
CA VAL A 136 -0.43 20.79 -3.78
C VAL A 136 0.37 20.53 -5.05
N ALA A 137 0.00 21.14 -6.17
CA ALA A 137 0.71 21.00 -7.44
C ALA A 137 2.15 21.53 -7.38
N GLU A 138 2.37 22.64 -6.66
CA GLU A 138 3.70 23.20 -6.39
C GLU A 138 4.57 22.21 -5.60
N LEU A 139 4.09 21.73 -4.43
CA LEU A 139 4.86 20.83 -3.56
C LEU A 139 5.05 19.43 -4.16
N MET A 140 4.14 18.99 -5.03
CA MET A 140 4.31 17.78 -5.84
C MET A 140 5.28 17.97 -7.02
N ASN A 141 5.70 19.21 -7.30
CA ASN A 141 6.53 19.60 -8.45
C ASN A 141 5.90 19.21 -9.80
N VAL A 142 4.61 19.56 -9.97
CA VAL A 142 3.80 19.28 -11.16
C VAL A 142 2.98 20.48 -11.65
N ALA A 143 3.21 21.68 -11.14
CA ALA A 143 2.43 22.88 -11.49
C ALA A 143 2.44 23.19 -13.01
N ASP A 144 3.52 22.84 -13.72
CA ASP A 144 3.63 22.98 -15.18
C ASP A 144 3.12 21.75 -15.97
N LYS A 145 2.63 20.72 -15.28
CA LYS A 145 2.17 19.43 -15.85
C LYS A 145 0.68 19.16 -15.70
N VAL A 146 -0.07 20.11 -15.13
CA VAL A 146 -1.52 19.98 -14.86
C VAL A 146 -2.40 20.65 -15.92
N HIS A 147 -1.82 21.12 -17.01
CA HIS A 147 -2.55 21.77 -18.10
C HIS A 147 -2.66 20.83 -19.32
N VAL A 148 -3.82 20.87 -19.98
CA VAL A 148 -4.08 20.17 -21.23
C VAL A 148 -4.59 21.17 -22.26
N ASP A 149 -3.98 21.16 -23.44
CA ASP A 149 -4.38 22.02 -24.55
C ASP A 149 -5.62 21.45 -25.23
N LYS A 150 -6.67 22.26 -25.31
CA LYS A 150 -7.89 21.94 -26.06
C LYS A 150 -8.02 22.81 -27.31
N PRO A 151 -8.46 22.24 -28.45
CA PRO A 151 -8.80 23.03 -29.62
C PRO A 151 -9.89 24.04 -29.28
N THR A 152 -9.76 25.27 -29.78
CA THR A 152 -10.83 26.26 -29.70
C THR A 152 -11.67 26.28 -30.98
N SER A 153 -12.74 27.08 -31.00
CA SER A 153 -13.52 27.34 -32.20
C SER A 153 -12.76 28.10 -33.29
N VAL A 154 -11.58 28.67 -32.97
CA VAL A 154 -10.71 29.34 -33.94
C VAL A 154 -9.65 28.35 -34.43
N PRO A 155 -9.60 28.03 -35.75
CA PRO A 155 -8.59 27.14 -36.30
C PRO A 155 -7.16 27.60 -35.98
N GLY A 156 -6.33 26.70 -35.48
CA GLY A 156 -4.94 26.99 -35.11
C GLY A 156 -4.74 27.62 -33.73
N VAL A 157 -5.81 27.86 -32.96
CA VAL A 157 -5.73 28.37 -31.59
C VAL A 157 -6.15 27.28 -30.60
N THR A 158 -5.30 27.02 -29.62
CA THR A 158 -5.58 26.15 -28.48
C THR A 158 -5.77 26.98 -27.21
N MET A 159 -6.63 26.49 -26.31
CA MET A 159 -6.78 27.02 -24.96
C MET A 159 -6.25 25.99 -23.98
N SER A 160 -5.36 26.43 -23.09
CA SER A 160 -4.80 25.58 -22.04
C SER A 160 -5.72 25.62 -20.82
N GLU A 161 -6.22 24.47 -20.40
CA GLU A 161 -7.09 24.32 -19.22
C GLU A 161 -6.47 23.34 -18.22
N LEU A 162 -6.79 23.50 -16.95
CA LEU A 162 -6.43 22.49 -15.93
C LEU A 162 -7.11 21.16 -16.26
N GLY A 163 -6.33 20.08 -16.30
CA GLY A 163 -6.85 18.78 -16.66
C GLY A 163 -5.78 17.69 -16.76
N GLY A 164 -6.27 16.50 -17.14
CA GLY A 164 -5.44 15.31 -17.34
C GLY A 164 -5.09 14.56 -16.05
N PRO A 165 -4.42 13.40 -16.19
CA PRO A 165 -4.25 12.46 -15.08
C PRO A 165 -3.42 13.01 -13.90
N VAL A 166 -2.50 13.94 -14.14
CA VAL A 166 -1.70 14.55 -13.07
C VAL A 166 -2.53 15.53 -12.26
N TRP A 167 -3.42 16.30 -12.92
CA TRP A 167 -4.38 17.17 -12.26
C TRP A 167 -5.36 16.38 -11.39
N GLU A 168 -5.85 15.23 -11.88
CA GLU A 168 -6.70 14.33 -11.09
C GLU A 168 -6.02 13.90 -9.76
N VAL A 169 -4.73 13.58 -9.79
CA VAL A 169 -3.97 13.25 -8.57
C VAL A 169 -3.89 14.44 -7.62
N VAL A 170 -3.62 15.65 -8.12
CA VAL A 170 -3.61 16.88 -7.32
C VAL A 170 -4.95 17.05 -6.61
N GLN A 171 -6.07 16.90 -7.33
CA GLN A 171 -7.41 17.01 -6.75
C GLN A 171 -7.68 15.95 -5.68
N LEU A 172 -7.26 14.69 -5.91
CA LEU A 172 -7.41 13.62 -4.92
C LEU A 172 -6.60 13.91 -3.64
N VAL A 173 -5.35 14.37 -3.77
CA VAL A 173 -4.50 14.73 -2.63
C VAL A 173 -5.09 15.93 -1.87
N THR A 174 -5.47 17.00 -2.56
CA THR A 174 -6.12 18.16 -1.92
C THR A 174 -7.37 17.75 -1.17
N LYS A 175 -8.21 16.91 -1.79
CA LYS A 175 -9.45 16.41 -1.15
C LYS A 175 -9.14 15.69 0.15
N VAL A 176 -8.21 14.73 0.15
CA VAL A 176 -7.86 13.96 1.35
C VAL A 176 -7.29 14.86 2.44
N MET A 177 -6.43 15.81 2.09
CA MET A 177 -5.89 16.79 3.04
C MET A 177 -7.01 17.60 3.69
N LYS A 178 -7.91 18.18 2.89
CA LYS A 178 -9.03 18.99 3.40
C LYS A 178 -9.97 18.20 4.29
N GLU A 179 -10.44 17.04 3.84
CA GLU A 179 -11.34 16.19 4.62
C GLU A 179 -10.70 15.76 5.95
N THR A 180 -9.40 15.46 5.94
CA THR A 180 -8.67 15.10 7.16
C THR A 180 -8.55 16.31 8.10
N GLY A 181 -8.16 17.47 7.58
CA GLY A 181 -8.09 18.72 8.36
C GLY A 181 -9.45 19.10 8.97
N GLU A 182 -10.53 18.99 8.21
CA GLU A 182 -11.90 19.22 8.68
C GLU A 182 -12.28 18.29 9.84
N VAL A 183 -11.95 16.99 9.73
CA VAL A 183 -12.19 16.02 10.81
C VAL A 183 -11.38 16.39 12.05
N LEU A 184 -10.09 16.72 11.90
CA LEU A 184 -9.23 17.04 13.03
C LEU A 184 -9.69 18.32 13.75
N VAL A 185 -9.95 19.40 13.01
CA VAL A 185 -10.47 20.67 13.56
C VAL A 185 -11.80 20.44 14.28
N ARG A 186 -12.74 19.70 13.68
CA ARG A 186 -14.04 19.42 14.27
C ARG A 186 -13.95 18.66 15.60
N ASN A 187 -12.97 17.77 15.72
CA ASN A 187 -12.74 16.98 16.93
C ASN A 187 -11.74 17.61 17.91
N GLY A 188 -11.27 18.84 17.63
CA GLY A 188 -10.37 19.57 18.52
C GLY A 188 -8.92 19.08 18.55
N TYR A 189 -8.48 18.34 17.51
CA TYR A 189 -7.07 17.97 17.37
C TYR A 189 -6.31 19.05 16.61
N GLU A 190 -5.14 19.43 17.13
CA GLU A 190 -4.26 20.42 16.48
C GLU A 190 -3.56 19.85 15.23
N ASP A 191 -3.28 18.55 15.20
CA ASP A 191 -2.61 17.85 14.09
C ASP A 191 -2.97 16.35 14.07
N LEU A 192 -2.59 15.67 12.98
CA LEU A 192 -2.86 14.24 12.80
C LEU A 192 -2.08 13.38 13.80
N GLY A 193 -0.88 13.79 14.19
CA GLY A 193 -0.04 13.08 15.16
C GLY A 193 -0.64 13.04 16.56
N ALA A 194 -1.34 14.10 16.98
CA ALA A 194 -2.09 14.15 18.24
C ALA A 194 -3.21 13.11 18.25
N PHE A 195 -3.99 13.05 17.16
CA PHE A 195 -5.06 12.07 16.98
C PHE A 195 -4.53 10.64 17.00
N VAL A 196 -3.46 10.37 16.25
CA VAL A 196 -2.82 9.05 16.19
C VAL A 196 -2.25 8.65 17.55
N LEU A 197 -1.59 9.57 18.26
CA LEU A 197 -1.04 9.30 19.59
C LEU A 197 -2.14 8.94 20.60
N GLU A 198 -3.29 9.60 20.54
CA GLU A 198 -4.45 9.24 21.36
C GLU A 198 -4.95 7.84 21.03
N ALA A 199 -5.11 7.51 19.75
CA ALA A 199 -5.51 6.18 19.31
C ALA A 199 -4.54 5.09 19.81
N LEU A 200 -3.22 5.32 19.72
CA LEU A 200 -2.20 4.39 20.25
C LEU A 200 -2.33 4.18 21.76
N LYS A 201 -2.61 5.24 22.52
CA LYS A 201 -2.84 5.16 23.98
C LYS A 201 -4.10 4.38 24.30
N GLU A 202 -5.16 4.50 23.50
CA GLU A 202 -6.37 3.69 23.64
C GLU A 202 -6.09 2.22 23.33
N GLY A 203 -5.34 1.93 22.25
CA GLY A 203 -4.88 0.58 21.92
C GLY A 203 -4.07 -0.05 23.05
N GLU A 204 -3.13 0.68 23.66
CA GLU A 204 -2.37 0.18 24.80
C GLU A 204 -3.25 -0.10 26.03
N LYS A 205 -4.24 0.75 26.31
CA LYS A 205 -5.22 0.46 27.38
C LYS A 205 -6.01 -0.80 27.10
N ALA A 206 -6.37 -1.06 25.84
CA ALA A 206 -7.06 -2.29 25.44
C ALA A 206 -6.15 -3.50 25.69
N ARG A 207 -4.91 -3.46 25.21
CA ARG A 207 -3.90 -4.50 25.46
C ARG A 207 -3.74 -4.83 26.94
N GLN A 208 -3.64 -3.81 27.81
CA GLN A 208 -3.49 -4.01 29.25
C GLN A 208 -4.70 -4.67 29.93
N LYS A 209 -5.90 -4.51 29.35
CA LYS A 209 -7.16 -5.07 29.88
C LYS A 209 -7.54 -6.41 29.26
N SER A 210 -6.84 -6.82 28.20
CA SER A 210 -7.19 -7.99 27.42
C SER A 210 -6.78 -9.27 28.16
N PRO A 211 -7.58 -10.35 28.07
CA PRO A 211 -7.22 -11.65 28.64
C PRO A 211 -5.91 -12.19 28.05
N PRO A 212 -5.16 -13.01 28.80
CA PRO A 212 -4.03 -13.75 28.26
C PRO A 212 -4.44 -14.59 27.04
N GLY A 213 -3.72 -14.42 25.93
CA GLY A 213 -3.96 -15.16 24.68
C GLY A 213 -4.76 -14.40 23.62
N GLU A 214 -5.32 -13.23 23.93
CA GLU A 214 -5.90 -12.36 22.90
C GLU A 214 -4.79 -11.79 22.01
N VAL A 215 -4.94 -11.95 20.69
CA VAL A 215 -3.93 -11.60 19.70
C VAL A 215 -4.10 -10.13 19.30
N ASP A 216 -3.11 -9.32 19.66
CA ASP A 216 -2.94 -7.92 19.26
C ASP A 216 -4.20 -7.02 19.30
N PRO A 217 -4.98 -7.02 20.39
CA PRO A 217 -6.23 -6.23 20.51
C PRO A 217 -5.99 -4.72 20.39
N GLU A 218 -4.77 -4.25 20.64
CA GLU A 218 -4.39 -2.86 20.37
C GLU A 218 -4.54 -2.46 18.90
N CYS A 219 -4.34 -3.39 17.97
CA CYS A 219 -4.40 -3.13 16.54
C CYS A 219 -5.82 -2.83 16.09
N ASP A 220 -6.79 -3.64 16.54
CA ASP A 220 -8.20 -3.43 16.24
C ASP A 220 -8.69 -2.06 16.71
N VAL A 221 -8.35 -1.68 17.95
CA VAL A 221 -8.76 -0.38 18.51
C VAL A 221 -8.18 0.78 17.71
N VAL A 222 -6.88 0.74 17.38
CA VAL A 222 -6.25 1.83 16.64
C VAL A 222 -6.80 1.91 15.21
N ILE A 223 -6.91 0.78 14.50
CA ILE A 223 -7.45 0.74 13.13
C ILE A 223 -8.90 1.22 13.13
N GLU A 224 -9.72 0.75 14.06
CA GLU A 224 -11.11 1.21 14.22
C GLU A 224 -11.20 2.72 14.38
N ARG A 225 -10.36 3.30 15.25
CA ARG A 225 -10.34 4.74 15.50
C ARG A 225 -9.97 5.52 14.24
N LEU A 226 -8.93 5.09 13.53
CA LEU A 226 -8.48 5.71 12.27
C LEU A 226 -9.56 5.64 11.19
N VAL A 227 -10.12 4.45 10.94
CA VAL A 227 -11.09 4.18 9.88
C VAL A 227 -12.44 4.85 10.15
N LYS A 228 -12.90 4.91 11.40
CA LYS A 228 -14.14 5.61 11.77
C LYS A 228 -14.03 7.13 11.61
N ALA A 229 -12.88 7.70 11.95
CA ALA A 229 -12.72 9.15 11.97
C ALA A 229 -12.41 9.73 10.58
N ILE A 230 -11.49 9.14 9.84
CA ILE A 230 -10.92 9.74 8.62
C ILE A 230 -11.34 8.89 7.39
N PRO A 231 -12.19 9.42 6.49
CA PRO A 231 -12.70 8.67 5.33
C PRO A 231 -11.63 8.08 4.43
N ALA A 232 -10.49 8.75 4.29
CA ALA A 232 -9.40 8.24 3.46
C ALA A 232 -8.75 6.97 4.01
N PHE A 233 -8.92 6.60 5.30
CA PHE A 233 -8.49 5.28 5.80
C PHE A 233 -9.47 4.15 5.48
N GLN A 234 -10.67 4.44 4.97
CA GLN A 234 -11.72 3.47 4.67
C GLN A 234 -11.47 2.75 3.33
N ASP A 235 -10.35 2.04 3.19
CA ASP A 235 -10.08 1.19 2.03
C ASP A 235 -11.08 0.00 2.00
N MET A 236 -12.31 0.26 1.54
CA MET A 236 -13.43 -0.68 1.52
C MET A 236 -14.38 -0.45 0.33
N ALA A 237 -15.03 -1.50 -0.13
CA ALA A 237 -16.02 -1.46 -1.22
C ALA A 237 -17.17 -2.45 -0.98
N LEU A 238 -18.29 -2.26 -1.68
CA LEU A 238 -19.29 -3.30 -1.86
C LEU A 238 -18.98 -4.06 -3.14
N VAL A 239 -18.75 -5.36 -3.03
CA VAL A 239 -18.56 -6.25 -4.18
C VAL A 239 -19.60 -7.35 -4.14
N ASP A 240 -20.45 -7.41 -5.16
CA ASP A 240 -21.63 -8.28 -5.22
C ASP A 240 -22.50 -8.17 -3.96
N GLY A 241 -22.76 -6.93 -3.54
CA GLY A 241 -23.60 -6.61 -2.38
C GLY A 241 -22.99 -6.93 -1.01
N GLN A 242 -21.75 -7.42 -0.95
CA GLN A 242 -21.06 -7.73 0.31
C GLN A 242 -19.93 -6.74 0.56
N PRO A 243 -19.75 -6.26 1.81
CA PRO A 243 -18.66 -5.37 2.15
C PRO A 243 -17.32 -6.12 2.13
N VAL A 244 -16.30 -5.47 1.60
CA VAL A 244 -14.94 -6.00 1.51
C VAL A 244 -14.01 -4.95 2.07
N TYR A 245 -13.17 -5.36 3.03
CA TYR A 245 -12.31 -4.48 3.77
C TYR A 245 -10.85 -4.82 3.50
N CYS A 246 -10.03 -3.80 3.25
CA CYS A 246 -8.59 -3.97 3.17
C CYS A 246 -7.83 -3.10 4.17
N PHE A 247 -8.35 -1.90 4.49
CA PHE A 247 -7.75 -0.93 5.43
C PHE A 247 -6.23 -0.76 5.34
N LYS A 248 -5.70 -0.87 4.11
CA LYS A 248 -4.27 -0.84 3.81
C LYS A 248 -3.59 0.30 4.53
N LYS A 249 -4.10 1.52 4.35
CA LYS A 249 -3.43 2.74 4.83
C LYS A 249 -3.45 2.83 6.36
N ALA A 250 -4.49 2.34 7.03
CA ALA A 250 -4.57 2.30 8.49
C ALA A 250 -3.59 1.28 9.07
N MET A 251 -3.54 0.07 8.51
CA MET A 251 -2.60 -0.97 8.93
C MET A 251 -1.14 -0.58 8.64
N LEU A 252 -0.87 0.03 7.48
CA LEU A 252 0.44 0.58 7.12
C LEU A 252 0.88 1.68 8.10
N THR A 253 -0.04 2.56 8.51
CA THR A 253 0.26 3.60 9.53
C THR A 253 0.73 2.95 10.82
N LEU A 254 -0.01 1.95 11.30
CA LEU A 254 0.28 1.26 12.54
C LEU A 254 1.63 0.53 12.48
N HIS A 255 1.88 -0.19 11.38
CA HIS A 255 3.13 -0.93 11.19
C HIS A 255 4.34 -0.02 11.00
N ALA A 256 4.20 1.11 10.28
CA ALA A 256 5.27 2.08 10.12
C ALA A 256 5.69 2.69 11.47
N ILE A 257 4.72 2.97 12.35
CA ILE A 257 4.98 3.44 13.72
C ILE A 257 5.67 2.35 14.53
N ALA A 258 5.18 1.10 14.48
CA ALA A 258 5.80 -0.02 15.18
C ALA A 258 7.28 -0.18 14.79
N LEU A 259 7.57 -0.21 13.49
CA LEU A 259 8.94 -0.31 12.99
C LEU A 259 9.82 0.88 13.37
N ARG A 260 9.26 2.09 13.42
CA ARG A 260 10.01 3.30 13.77
C ARG A 260 10.44 3.32 15.24
N TYR A 261 9.60 2.81 16.13
CA TYR A 261 9.78 2.91 17.58
C TYR A 261 10.17 1.57 18.26
N LYS A 262 10.21 0.44 17.55
CA LYS A 262 10.56 -0.88 18.13
C LYS A 262 11.93 -0.91 18.83
N ASP A 263 12.94 -0.26 18.24
CA ASP A 263 14.34 -0.29 18.73
C ASP A 263 14.65 0.91 19.64
N SER A 264 13.69 1.81 19.81
CA SER A 264 13.79 2.98 20.70
C SER A 264 12.42 3.25 21.30
N PRO A 265 11.92 2.32 22.15
CA PRO A 265 10.63 2.49 22.79
C PRO A 265 10.70 3.70 23.72
N SER A 266 10.19 4.82 23.24
CA SER A 266 9.95 6.00 24.07
C SER A 266 8.75 5.71 24.95
N ALA A 267 8.85 5.98 26.25
CA ALA A 267 7.70 5.91 27.15
C ALA A 267 6.52 6.81 26.70
N ALA A 268 6.77 7.74 25.77
CA ALA A 268 5.75 8.63 25.21
C ALA A 268 4.92 8.01 24.08
N VAL A 269 5.38 6.94 23.42
CA VAL A 269 4.69 6.32 22.27
C VAL A 269 4.42 4.84 22.55
N PRO A 270 3.15 4.45 22.71
CA PRO A 270 2.79 3.05 22.80
C PRO A 270 3.10 2.33 21.49
N VAL A 271 3.97 1.31 21.56
CA VAL A 271 4.36 0.52 20.38
C VAL A 271 3.40 -0.67 20.23
N PRO A 272 2.64 -0.76 19.12
CA PRO A 272 1.70 -1.85 18.88
C PRO A 272 2.42 -3.10 18.35
N ARG A 273 1.88 -4.29 18.64
CA ARG A 273 2.35 -5.56 18.07
C ARG A 273 1.69 -5.80 16.73
N THR A 274 2.47 -5.73 15.66
CA THR A 274 1.94 -5.72 14.29
C THR A 274 2.28 -6.95 13.46
N ASP A 275 2.92 -7.95 14.05
CA ASP A 275 3.42 -9.14 13.33
C ASP A 275 2.28 -9.98 12.74
N ASN A 276 1.09 -9.88 13.34
CA ASN A 276 -0.13 -10.53 12.88
C ASN A 276 -1.04 -9.57 12.09
N LEU A 277 -0.57 -8.44 11.55
CA LEU A 277 -1.40 -7.66 10.62
C LEU A 277 -1.45 -8.34 9.25
N PRO A 278 -2.62 -8.34 8.57
CA PRO A 278 -2.70 -8.65 7.15
C PRO A 278 -1.78 -7.75 6.32
N ILE A 279 -1.43 -8.22 5.11
CA ILE A 279 -0.61 -7.42 4.18
C ILE A 279 -1.28 -6.10 3.79
N PHE A 280 -0.48 -5.11 3.41
CA PHE A 280 -0.93 -3.78 3.01
C PHE A 280 -1.18 -3.76 1.50
N SER A 281 -2.13 -4.59 1.05
CA SER A 281 -2.37 -4.86 -0.38
C SER A 281 -2.68 -3.61 -1.22
N ASP A 282 -1.67 -3.14 -1.96
CA ASP A 282 -1.76 -2.08 -2.96
C ASP A 282 -2.02 -2.65 -4.36
N ASN A 283 -1.46 -2.08 -5.43
CA ASN A 283 -1.48 -2.69 -6.77
C ASN A 283 -0.23 -3.51 -7.10
N VAL A 284 0.85 -3.39 -6.33
CA VAL A 284 2.10 -4.11 -6.52
C VAL A 284 1.93 -5.55 -6.11
N ILE A 285 1.54 -5.80 -4.86
CA ILE A 285 1.49 -7.15 -4.28
C ILE A 285 0.57 -8.08 -5.08
N PRO A 286 -0.70 -7.74 -5.32
CA PRO A 286 -1.58 -8.59 -6.14
C PRO A 286 -1.06 -8.80 -7.57
N SER A 287 -0.54 -7.77 -8.24
CA SER A 287 0.00 -7.93 -9.61
C SER A 287 1.22 -8.86 -9.60
N MET A 288 2.11 -8.72 -8.61
CA MET A 288 3.28 -9.58 -8.46
C MET A 288 2.89 -11.04 -8.21
N LEU A 289 1.93 -11.30 -7.32
CA LEU A 289 1.49 -12.66 -7.02
C LEU A 289 0.80 -13.34 -8.22
N VAL A 290 0.15 -12.57 -9.10
CA VAL A 290 -0.35 -13.06 -10.40
C VAL A 290 0.81 -13.45 -11.33
N HIS A 291 1.80 -12.56 -11.54
CA HIS A 291 2.95 -12.85 -12.40
C HIS A 291 3.84 -14.00 -11.87
N LEU A 292 3.96 -14.13 -10.54
CA LEU A 292 4.69 -15.22 -9.87
C LEU A 292 3.87 -16.53 -9.82
N GLY A 293 2.66 -16.52 -10.40
CA GLY A 293 1.82 -17.70 -10.54
C GLY A 293 1.30 -18.28 -9.23
N VAL A 294 1.25 -17.46 -8.16
CA VAL A 294 0.61 -17.82 -6.89
C VAL A 294 -0.89 -17.59 -6.98
N ILE A 295 -1.30 -16.43 -7.50
CA ILE A 295 -2.69 -16.12 -7.81
C ILE A 295 -2.96 -16.55 -9.25
N ASP A 296 -3.81 -17.56 -9.42
CA ASP A 296 -4.26 -18.07 -10.71
C ASP A 296 -5.67 -17.54 -11.02
N LEU A 297 -5.77 -16.73 -12.08
CA LEU A 297 -7.01 -16.10 -12.52
C LEU A 297 -7.78 -16.94 -13.54
N SER A 298 -7.23 -18.04 -14.05
CA SER A 298 -7.82 -18.83 -15.15
C SER A 298 -9.20 -19.40 -14.81
N THR A 299 -9.45 -19.63 -13.53
CA THR A 299 -10.71 -20.17 -12.99
C THR A 299 -11.69 -19.07 -12.58
N SER A 300 -11.29 -17.80 -12.56
CA SER A 300 -12.12 -16.70 -12.04
C SER A 300 -13.50 -16.67 -12.69
N THR A 301 -14.54 -16.33 -11.92
CA THR A 301 -15.92 -16.28 -12.44
C THR A 301 -16.02 -15.33 -13.64
N PRO A 302 -16.71 -15.70 -14.73
CA PRO A 302 -16.83 -14.84 -15.92
C PRO A 302 -17.37 -13.43 -15.62
N SER A 303 -18.27 -13.29 -14.64
CA SER A 303 -18.82 -12.01 -14.19
C SER A 303 -17.79 -11.05 -13.63
N MET A 304 -16.68 -11.55 -13.05
CA MET A 304 -15.59 -10.70 -12.56
C MET A 304 -14.67 -10.22 -13.69
N GLY A 305 -14.62 -10.93 -14.83
CA GLY A 305 -13.83 -10.53 -15.99
C GLY A 305 -12.31 -10.52 -15.75
N LEU A 306 -11.78 -11.34 -14.84
CA LEU A 306 -10.36 -11.35 -14.46
C LEU A 306 -9.50 -12.38 -15.21
N ARG A 307 -10.08 -13.28 -16.02
CA ARG A 307 -9.32 -14.41 -16.60
C ARG A 307 -8.17 -13.98 -17.52
N GLU A 308 -8.39 -12.92 -18.29
CA GLU A 308 -7.51 -12.53 -19.40
C GLU A 308 -6.80 -11.19 -19.16
N ILE A 309 -6.97 -10.57 -17.99
CA ILE A 309 -6.45 -9.22 -17.72
C ILE A 309 -4.92 -9.16 -17.63
N PHE A 310 -4.27 -10.30 -17.35
CA PHE A 310 -2.82 -10.46 -17.32
C PHE A 310 -2.41 -11.57 -18.30
N PRO A 311 -2.40 -11.31 -19.62
CA PRO A 311 -2.22 -12.35 -20.63
C PRO A 311 -0.84 -13.03 -20.59
N SER A 312 0.18 -12.33 -20.05
CA SER A 312 1.52 -12.90 -19.88
C SER A 312 1.68 -13.70 -18.59
N ALA A 313 0.74 -13.57 -17.64
CA ALA A 313 0.78 -14.32 -16.40
C ALA A 313 0.40 -15.79 -16.65
N GLY A 314 1.20 -16.72 -16.12
CA GLY A 314 1.01 -18.15 -16.33
C GLY A 314 1.81 -18.75 -17.50
N ASN A 315 2.54 -17.94 -18.27
CA ASN A 315 3.54 -18.47 -19.20
C ASN A 315 4.67 -19.17 -18.41
N GLN A 316 4.91 -20.45 -18.68
CA GLN A 316 5.86 -21.26 -17.91
C GLN A 316 7.32 -20.80 -18.05
N GLU A 317 7.73 -20.34 -19.23
CA GLU A 317 9.09 -19.84 -19.47
C GLU A 317 9.32 -18.52 -18.72
N ALA A 318 8.36 -17.58 -18.84
CA ALA A 318 8.39 -16.32 -18.11
C ALA A 318 8.41 -16.55 -16.60
N LEU A 319 7.57 -17.48 -16.11
CA LEU A 319 7.51 -17.84 -14.70
C LEU A 319 8.83 -18.43 -14.20
N ALA A 320 9.47 -19.31 -14.97
CA ALA A 320 10.76 -19.89 -14.61
C ALA A 320 11.86 -18.82 -14.49
N LEU A 321 11.88 -17.86 -15.42
CA LEU A 321 12.80 -16.71 -15.38
C LEU A 321 12.55 -15.82 -14.14
N LEU A 322 11.28 -15.51 -13.86
CA LEU A 322 10.92 -14.69 -12.71
C LEU A 322 11.30 -15.36 -11.38
N LEU A 323 11.14 -16.68 -11.27
CA LEU A 323 11.47 -17.43 -10.06
C LEU A 323 12.97 -17.75 -9.93
N GLY A 324 13.74 -17.65 -11.02
CA GLY A 324 15.18 -17.81 -11.04
C GLY A 324 15.94 -16.71 -10.27
N ALA A 325 17.27 -16.84 -10.24
CA ALA A 325 18.15 -15.85 -9.64
C ALA A 325 18.00 -14.49 -10.35
N ALA A 326 18.24 -13.40 -9.62
CA ALA A 326 18.17 -12.07 -10.20
C ALA A 326 19.17 -11.94 -11.37
N PRO A 327 18.76 -11.36 -12.52
CA PRO A 327 19.67 -11.16 -13.64
C PRO A 327 20.87 -10.28 -13.23
N THR A 328 22.07 -10.59 -13.74
CA THR A 328 23.27 -9.83 -13.39
C THR A 328 23.19 -8.40 -13.98
N PRO A 329 23.69 -7.36 -13.25
CA PRO A 329 23.59 -5.97 -13.70
C PRO A 329 24.29 -5.66 -15.03
N ALA A 330 25.07 -6.59 -15.59
CA ALA A 330 25.81 -6.42 -16.83
C ALA A 330 24.91 -6.32 -18.08
N GLU A 331 23.65 -6.78 -18.02
CA GLU A 331 22.68 -6.66 -19.11
C GLU A 331 21.72 -5.46 -18.94
N ALA A 332 21.71 -4.84 -17.76
CA ALA A 332 20.96 -3.62 -17.47
C ALA A 332 21.74 -2.38 -17.93
N THR A 333 21.93 -2.27 -19.25
CA THR A 333 22.33 -1.07 -20.03
C THR A 333 22.73 0.16 -19.21
N LYS A 334 24.05 0.34 -19.04
CA LYS A 334 24.65 1.66 -18.82
C LYS A 334 24.15 2.60 -19.93
N GLY A 335 23.23 3.51 -19.60
CA GLY A 335 22.76 4.57 -20.50
C GLY A 335 21.36 4.42 -21.09
N ALA A 336 20.60 3.36 -20.78
CA ALA A 336 19.19 3.33 -21.16
C ALA A 336 18.41 4.35 -20.31
N LYS A 337 17.88 5.40 -20.94
CA LYS A 337 16.88 6.30 -20.32
C LYS A 337 15.81 5.40 -19.69
N LYS A 338 15.55 5.55 -18.39
CA LYS A 338 14.47 4.82 -17.70
C LYS A 338 13.16 5.10 -18.44
N GLN A 339 12.76 4.19 -19.33
CA GLN A 339 11.50 4.32 -20.04
C GLN A 339 10.38 4.29 -18.99
N PRO A 340 9.33 5.12 -19.15
CA PRO A 340 8.20 5.06 -18.24
C PRO A 340 7.65 3.62 -18.23
N PRO A 341 7.29 3.10 -17.04
CA PRO A 341 6.76 1.75 -16.93
C PRO A 341 5.53 1.59 -17.83
N LYS A 342 5.42 0.46 -18.53
CA LYS A 342 4.23 0.13 -19.31
C LYS A 342 3.02 0.14 -18.39
N GLU A 343 1.97 0.83 -18.82
CA GLU A 343 0.70 0.84 -18.10
C GLU A 343 0.08 -0.56 -18.15
N GLY A 344 -0.31 -1.09 -16.99
CA GLY A 344 -1.02 -2.36 -16.91
C GLY A 344 -2.52 -2.18 -17.13
N PRO A 345 -3.32 -3.25 -16.95
CA PRO A 345 -4.76 -3.20 -17.16
C PRO A 345 -5.43 -2.21 -16.21
N VAL A 346 -6.32 -1.38 -16.74
CA VAL A 346 -7.19 -0.51 -15.93
C VAL A 346 -8.40 -1.33 -15.48
N LEU A 347 -8.60 -1.45 -14.18
CA LEU A 347 -9.63 -2.29 -13.58
C LEU A 347 -10.79 -1.47 -13.02
N THR A 348 -11.96 -2.11 -12.93
CA THR A 348 -13.07 -1.58 -12.12
C THR A 348 -12.75 -1.68 -10.63
N THR A 349 -13.54 -1.01 -9.79
CA THR A 349 -13.41 -1.10 -8.33
C THR A 349 -13.54 -2.55 -7.87
N GLU A 350 -14.54 -3.28 -8.34
CA GLU A 350 -14.83 -4.66 -7.96
C GLU A 350 -13.67 -5.59 -8.34
N GLN A 351 -13.17 -5.49 -9.57
CA GLN A 351 -12.02 -6.25 -10.05
C GLN A 351 -10.76 -5.98 -9.21
N ALA A 352 -10.51 -4.71 -8.92
CA ALA A 352 -9.34 -4.30 -8.17
C ALA A 352 -9.43 -4.71 -6.69
N PHE A 353 -10.63 -4.73 -6.09
CA PHE A 353 -10.84 -5.29 -4.75
C PHE A 353 -10.72 -6.81 -4.74
N ALA A 354 -11.20 -7.52 -5.78
CA ALA A 354 -11.06 -8.97 -5.90
C ALA A 354 -9.59 -9.42 -5.94
N LEU A 355 -8.74 -8.72 -6.72
CA LEU A 355 -7.31 -9.02 -6.75
C LEU A 355 -6.62 -8.72 -5.42
N ARG A 356 -6.96 -7.62 -4.74
CA ARG A 356 -6.39 -7.28 -3.43
C ARG A 356 -6.82 -8.25 -2.35
N ALA A 357 -8.09 -8.63 -2.34
CA ALA A 357 -8.62 -9.66 -1.47
C ALA A 357 -7.91 -11.01 -1.69
N ALA A 358 -7.69 -11.38 -2.95
CA ALA A 358 -6.92 -12.57 -3.28
C ALA A 358 -5.47 -12.49 -2.81
N ALA A 359 -4.83 -11.32 -2.87
CA ALA A 359 -3.48 -11.13 -2.35
C ALA A 359 -3.41 -11.24 -0.83
N VAL A 360 -4.37 -10.65 -0.11
CA VAL A 360 -4.47 -10.76 1.35
C VAL A 360 -4.53 -12.23 1.76
N ASP A 361 -5.47 -12.98 1.19
CA ASP A 361 -5.66 -14.39 1.53
C ASP A 361 -4.51 -15.28 1.00
N ALA A 362 -3.92 -14.96 -0.16
CA ALA A 362 -2.74 -15.68 -0.66
C ALA A 362 -1.54 -15.54 0.28
N CYS A 363 -1.29 -14.35 0.83
CA CYS A 363 -0.20 -14.14 1.78
C CYS A 363 -0.44 -14.86 3.11
N GLU A 364 -1.68 -14.91 3.60
CA GLU A 364 -2.07 -15.73 4.75
C GLU A 364 -1.75 -17.21 4.49
N LEU A 365 -2.13 -17.74 3.31
CA LEU A 365 -1.82 -19.11 2.91
C LEU A 365 -0.32 -19.37 2.73
N ILE A 366 0.45 -18.40 2.21
CA ILE A 366 1.92 -18.51 2.08
C ILE A 366 2.57 -18.66 3.46
N VAL A 367 2.21 -17.78 4.41
CA VAL A 367 2.76 -17.81 5.77
C VAL A 367 2.35 -19.08 6.48
N GLN A 368 1.08 -19.47 6.39
CA GLN A 368 0.57 -20.73 6.96
C GLN A 368 1.33 -21.95 6.40
N TYR A 369 1.57 -21.98 5.08
CA TYR A 369 2.33 -23.05 4.44
C TYR A 369 3.78 -23.07 4.95
N ALA A 370 4.44 -21.91 5.02
CA ALA A 370 5.82 -21.80 5.49
C ALA A 370 5.99 -22.26 6.94
N HIS A 371 5.03 -21.93 7.82
CA HIS A 371 5.00 -22.37 9.22
C HIS A 371 4.75 -23.87 9.35
N GLY A 372 4.01 -24.46 8.41
CA GLY A 372 3.67 -25.89 8.38
C GLY A 372 4.73 -26.82 7.78
N LEU A 373 5.83 -26.28 7.23
CA LEU A 373 6.90 -27.09 6.62
C LEU A 373 7.59 -27.98 7.66
N SER A 374 7.87 -29.24 7.29
CA SER A 374 8.63 -30.20 8.11
C SER A 374 10.14 -29.91 8.11
N ASP A 375 10.89 -30.46 9.07
CA ASP A 375 12.36 -30.29 9.11
C ASP A 375 13.05 -30.92 7.89
N GLU A 376 12.45 -31.98 7.33
CA GLU A 376 12.93 -32.64 6.12
C GLU A 376 12.79 -31.72 4.90
N GLU A 377 11.68 -31.01 4.76
CA GLU A 377 11.45 -30.07 3.65
C GLU A 377 12.32 -28.82 3.73
N LEU A 378 12.71 -28.41 4.94
CA LEU A 378 13.56 -27.23 5.16
C LEU A 378 15.05 -27.51 4.95
N ARG A 379 15.44 -28.76 4.68
CA ARG A 379 16.80 -29.13 4.31
C ARG A 379 16.93 -29.16 2.80
N THR A 380 17.70 -28.23 2.25
CA THR A 380 18.06 -28.26 0.83
C THR A 380 19.03 -29.40 0.53
N GLU A 381 19.12 -29.81 -0.75
CA GLU A 381 20.07 -30.82 -1.23
C GLU A 381 21.54 -30.45 -0.91
N ASN A 382 21.82 -29.16 -0.77
CA ASN A 382 23.16 -28.65 -0.44
C ASN A 382 23.41 -28.53 1.08
N GLY A 383 22.49 -29.02 1.92
CA GLY A 383 22.60 -28.93 3.38
C GLY A 383 22.33 -27.54 3.97
N GLN A 384 21.91 -26.57 3.16
CA GLN A 384 21.45 -25.27 3.68
C GLN A 384 20.10 -25.46 4.39
N GLU A 385 20.03 -25.02 5.65
CA GLU A 385 18.82 -25.03 6.46
C GLU A 385 17.98 -23.77 6.22
N LEU A 386 16.72 -23.96 5.84
CA LEU A 386 15.75 -22.89 5.60
C LEU A 386 14.81 -22.67 6.80
N GLY A 387 15.24 -23.06 8.01
CA GLY A 387 14.45 -22.99 9.25
C GLY A 387 13.81 -21.61 9.54
N TRP A 388 14.43 -20.53 9.04
CA TRP A 388 13.90 -19.17 9.15
C TRP A 388 12.54 -18.98 8.47
N MET A 389 12.15 -19.83 7.51
CA MET A 389 10.86 -19.74 6.82
C MET A 389 9.68 -19.87 7.78
N ARG A 390 9.83 -20.63 8.87
CA ARG A 390 8.79 -20.78 9.90
C ARG A 390 8.58 -19.52 10.74
N ALA A 391 9.47 -18.53 10.64
CA ALA A 391 9.37 -17.28 11.38
C ALA A 391 8.93 -16.10 10.50
N ILE A 392 8.63 -16.34 9.21
CA ILE A 392 8.14 -15.29 8.31
C ILE A 392 6.82 -14.74 8.86
N THR A 393 6.70 -13.42 8.92
CA THR A 393 5.46 -12.73 9.24
C THR A 393 4.81 -12.16 7.98
N LEU A 394 3.51 -11.84 8.06
CA LEU A 394 2.79 -11.21 6.95
C LEU A 394 3.39 -9.84 6.57
N PRO A 395 3.72 -8.93 7.51
CA PRO A 395 4.38 -7.69 7.16
C PRO A 395 5.78 -7.86 6.54
N GLU A 396 6.55 -8.88 6.95
CA GLU A 396 7.83 -9.19 6.32
C GLU A 396 7.67 -9.68 4.87
N LEU A 397 6.64 -10.50 4.61
CA LEU A 397 6.30 -10.96 3.27
C LEU A 397 5.82 -9.79 2.38
N ASP A 398 4.97 -8.91 2.92
CA ASP A 398 4.54 -7.66 2.26
C ASP A 398 5.75 -6.82 1.83
N ALA A 399 6.64 -6.52 2.79
CA ALA A 399 7.85 -5.75 2.54
C ALA A 399 8.75 -6.41 1.50
N TRP A 400 8.92 -7.73 1.54
CA TRP A 400 9.68 -8.46 0.53
C TRP A 400 9.08 -8.31 -0.87
N ILE A 401 7.77 -8.58 -1.05
CA ILE A 401 7.11 -8.51 -2.37
C ILE A 401 7.23 -7.09 -2.95
N TRP A 402 6.97 -6.08 -2.13
CA TRP A 402 7.05 -4.68 -2.55
C TRP A 402 8.48 -4.27 -2.92
N ALA A 403 9.46 -4.67 -2.11
CA ALA A 403 10.86 -4.32 -2.31
C ALA A 403 11.48 -5.05 -3.49
N VAL A 404 11.22 -6.35 -3.66
CA VAL A 404 11.75 -7.15 -4.77
C VAL A 404 11.21 -6.67 -6.11
N ALA A 405 9.94 -6.22 -6.14
CA ALA A 405 9.32 -5.59 -7.31
C ALA A 405 10.00 -4.28 -7.75
N LYS A 406 10.86 -3.71 -6.89
CA LYS A 406 11.69 -2.54 -7.20
C LYS A 406 13.15 -2.93 -7.39
N ASP A 407 13.66 -3.90 -6.64
CA ASP A 407 15.07 -4.32 -6.64
C ASP A 407 15.46 -4.95 -7.99
N ARG A 408 14.59 -5.82 -8.52
CA ARG A 408 14.80 -6.58 -9.76
C ARG A 408 14.34 -5.80 -11.00
N ALA A 409 15.21 -5.72 -12.01
CA ALA A 409 14.94 -4.99 -13.25
C ALA A 409 13.79 -5.62 -14.05
N ASP A 410 13.77 -6.94 -14.14
CA ASP A 410 12.71 -7.74 -14.77
C ASP A 410 11.38 -7.56 -14.02
N TYR A 411 11.38 -7.55 -12.69
CA TYR A 411 10.15 -7.33 -11.92
C TYR A 411 9.63 -5.90 -12.02
N ARG A 412 10.54 -4.91 -12.11
CA ARG A 412 10.16 -3.50 -12.25
C ARG A 412 9.43 -3.23 -13.58
N GLY A 413 9.74 -4.02 -14.60
CA GLY A 413 9.13 -3.99 -15.93
C GLY A 413 7.77 -4.69 -16.02
N LEU A 414 7.38 -5.47 -15.01
CA LEU A 414 6.09 -6.14 -14.98
C LEU A 414 4.94 -5.12 -14.91
N GLU A 415 3.90 -5.40 -15.68
CA GLU A 415 2.65 -4.65 -15.67
C GLU A 415 1.97 -4.77 -14.30
N ARG A 416 1.45 -3.66 -13.81
CA ARG A 416 0.66 -3.59 -12.59
C ARG A 416 -0.67 -2.98 -12.93
N PHE A 417 -1.75 -3.55 -12.41
CA PHE A 417 -3.06 -3.00 -12.69
C PHE A 417 -3.20 -1.56 -12.16
N ALA A 418 -4.10 -0.81 -12.77
CA ALA A 418 -4.44 0.55 -12.40
C ALA A 418 -5.90 0.63 -11.95
N LEU A 419 -6.14 1.30 -10.82
CA LEU A 419 -7.45 1.80 -10.43
C LEU A 419 -7.30 3.32 -10.26
N ARG A 420 -8.07 4.09 -11.03
CA ARG A 420 -8.02 5.56 -11.05
C ARG A 420 -9.23 6.15 -10.34
N ASN A 421 -9.21 7.47 -10.09
CA ASN A 421 -10.31 8.22 -9.46
C ASN A 421 -10.71 7.68 -8.08
N THR A 422 -9.75 7.17 -7.31
CA THR A 422 -9.97 6.70 -5.94
C THR A 422 -8.85 7.18 -5.03
N THR A 423 -9.21 7.46 -3.77
CA THR A 423 -8.28 7.72 -2.67
C THR A 423 -7.96 6.44 -1.89
N TYR A 424 -8.53 5.30 -2.30
CA TYR A 424 -8.22 3.98 -1.74
C TYR A 424 -6.98 3.39 -2.39
N PHE A 425 -6.18 2.70 -1.58
CA PHE A 425 -4.97 1.92 -1.94
C PHE A 425 -3.77 2.59 -2.61
#